data_AF-A0A7K9XR19-F1
#
_entry.id   AF-A0A7K9XR19-F1
#
_cell.length_a   1.000
_cell.length_b   1.000
_cell.length_c   1.000
_cell.angle_alpha   90.00
_cell.angle_beta   90.00
_cell.angle_gamma   90.00
#
_symmetry.space_group_name_H-M   'P 1'
#
loop_
_entity.id
_entity.type
_entity.pdbx_description
1 polymer ?
#
loop_
_entity_poly.entity_id
_entity_poly.type
_entity_poly.pdbx_seq_one_letter_code
_entity_poly.pdbx_strand_id
1 'polypeptide(L)'
;DSSGTFVQLRVTLVQTACRKRAPRQNCKTLENRRKPTCLACYKFDSSDVPKVLDKYHNCGPSHHLAVKEIKQRDEAECRAVEEAGKSSDVLYLPGMYAFSKGLPA
;
A
#
# COMPACT_ATOMS: atom_id res chain seq x y z
N ASP A 1 10.84 -9.12 -12.50
CA ASP A 1 11.32 -9.47 -11.14
C ASP A 1 10.64 -8.62 -10.09
N SER A 2 9.92 -9.25 -9.17
CA SER A 2 9.15 -8.55 -8.12
C SER A 2 10.08 -8.16 -6.98
N SER A 3 10.38 -6.87 -6.84
CA SER A 3 11.24 -6.24 -5.83
C SER A 3 10.69 -6.28 -4.39
N GLY A 4 9.95 -7.33 -4.03
CA GLY A 4 9.42 -7.59 -2.69
C GLY A 4 7.95 -8.00 -2.65
N THR A 5 7.44 -8.26 -1.45
CA THR A 5 6.11 -8.84 -1.21
C THR A 5 5.01 -7.78 -1.14
N PHE A 6 3.93 -7.96 -1.89
CA PHE A 6 2.72 -7.13 -1.76
C PHE A 6 1.64 -7.87 -0.94
N VAL A 7 1.01 -7.16 -0.01
CA VAL A 7 -0.04 -7.69 0.87
C VAL A 7 -1.25 -6.76 0.83
N GLN A 8 -2.41 -7.32 0.47
CA GLN A 8 -3.69 -6.63 0.50
C GLN A 8 -4.62 -7.27 1.54
N LEU A 9 -5.09 -6.47 2.48
CA LEU A 9 -5.98 -6.87 3.57
C LEU A 9 -7.31 -6.15 3.45
N ARG A 10 -8.41 -6.92 3.50
CA ARG A 10 -9.76 -6.39 3.62
C ARG A 10 -10.38 -6.90 4.91
N VAL A 11 -10.47 -6.02 5.90
CA VAL A 11 -10.94 -6.38 7.25
C VAL A 11 -12.22 -5.65 7.58
N THR A 12 -13.15 -6.31 8.26
CA THR A 12 -14.37 -5.67 8.75
C THR A 12 -14.16 -5.22 10.17
N LEU A 13 -14.34 -3.92 10.42
CA LEU A 13 -14.17 -3.33 11.74
C LEU A 13 -15.49 -3.39 12.52
N VAL A 14 -15.37 -3.55 13.84
CA VAL A 14 -16.49 -3.51 14.78
C VAL A 14 -16.30 -2.36 15.77
N GLN A 15 -17.38 -1.63 16.07
CA GLN A 15 -17.33 -0.60 17.11
C GLN A 15 -17.20 -1.27 18.48
N THR A 16 -16.47 -0.63 19.38
CA THR A 16 -16.28 -1.11 20.76
C THR A 16 -16.72 -0.06 21.76
N ALA A 17 -16.99 -0.49 23.00
CA ALA A 17 -17.35 0.41 24.10
C ALA A 17 -16.18 1.31 24.56
N CYS A 18 -14.96 1.03 24.10
CA CYS A 18 -13.78 1.79 24.48
C CYS A 18 -13.69 3.13 23.73
N ARG A 19 -13.26 4.17 24.44
CA ARG A 19 -12.90 5.45 23.82
C ARG A 19 -11.54 5.34 23.13
N LYS A 20 -11.41 5.97 21.96
CA LYS A 20 -10.17 6.09 21.20
C LYS A 20 -9.18 6.97 21.97
N ARG A 21 -8.32 6.35 22.79
CA ARG A 21 -7.22 7.02 23.52
C ARG A 21 -5.91 6.26 23.37
N ALA A 22 -5.91 4.98 23.75
CA ALA A 22 -4.75 4.10 23.68
C ALA A 22 -5.19 2.67 23.28
N PRO A 23 -4.26 1.85 22.76
CA PRO A 23 -4.53 0.43 22.52
C PRO A 23 -5.02 -0.23 23.82
N ARG A 24 -6.19 -0.88 23.75
CA ARG A 24 -6.78 -1.62 24.87
C ARG A 24 -7.15 -3.01 24.41
N GLN A 25 -6.73 -4.02 25.15
CA GLN A 25 -6.88 -5.42 24.75
C GLN A 25 -8.26 -6.02 25.12
N ASN A 26 -9.02 -5.41 26.04
CA ASN A 26 -10.25 -5.99 26.59
C ASN A 26 -11.49 -5.12 26.33
N CYS A 27 -11.67 -4.68 25.08
CA CYS A 27 -12.81 -3.85 24.70
C CYS A 27 -13.99 -4.71 24.24
N LYS A 28 -15.13 -4.58 24.93
CA LYS A 28 -16.37 -5.25 24.51
C LYS A 28 -16.85 -4.66 23.18
N THR A 29 -17.23 -5.54 22.25
CA THR A 29 -17.85 -5.17 20.98
C THR A 29 -19.25 -4.60 21.23
N LEU A 30 -19.64 -3.62 20.43
CA LEU A 30 -21.00 -3.10 20.42
C LEU A 30 -21.76 -3.80 19.29
N GLU A 31 -22.77 -4.57 19.67
CA GLU A 31 -23.67 -5.21 18.73
C GLU A 31 -24.57 -4.20 18.01
N ASN A 32 -25.04 -4.58 16.82
CA ASN A 32 -25.96 -3.79 15.99
C ASN A 32 -25.44 -2.39 15.58
N ARG A 33 -24.12 -2.22 15.51
CA ARG A 33 -23.49 -1.01 14.96
C ARG A 33 -23.04 -1.23 13.52
N ARG A 34 -22.86 -0.12 12.78
CA ARG A 34 -22.28 -0.15 11.43
C ARG A 34 -20.91 -0.82 11.48
N LYS A 35 -20.69 -1.80 10.61
CA LYS A 35 -19.42 -2.54 10.48
C LYS A 35 -18.70 -2.07 9.21
N PRO A 36 -17.88 -1.00 9.27
CA PRO A 36 -17.18 -0.52 8.08
C PRO A 36 -16.09 -1.51 7.68
N THR A 37 -15.91 -1.68 6.37
CA THR A 37 -14.80 -2.44 5.81
C THR A 37 -13.59 -1.52 5.68
N CYS A 38 -12.45 -1.93 6.23
CA CYS A 38 -11.17 -1.30 5.97
C CYS A 38 -10.39 -2.06 4.91
N LEU A 39 -9.85 -1.33 3.95
CA LEU A 39 -8.83 -1.83 3.03
C LEU A 39 -7.46 -1.34 3.49
N ALA A 40 -6.47 -2.23 3.51
CA ALA A 40 -5.08 -1.87 3.74
C ALA A 40 -4.19 -2.62 2.75
N CYS A 41 -3.23 -1.92 2.16
CA CYS A 41 -2.29 -2.43 1.17
C CYS A 41 -0.88 -2.06 1.60
N TYR A 42 0.03 -3.02 1.55
CA TYR A 42 1.42 -2.85 1.95
C TYR A 42 2.33 -3.47 0.90
N LYS A 43 3.41 -2.77 0.59
CA LYS A 43 4.52 -3.31 -0.17
C LYS A 43 5.72 -3.40 0.75
N PHE A 44 6.27 -4.60 0.87
CA PHE A 44 7.51 -4.87 1.58
C PHE A 44 8.64 -5.00 0.56
N ASP A 45 9.85 -4.63 0.97
CA ASP A 45 11.07 -4.94 0.23
C ASP A 45 11.41 -6.44 0.35
N SER A 46 12.41 -6.89 -0.41
CA SER A 46 12.92 -8.26 -0.35
C SER A 46 14.11 -8.43 0.60
N SER A 47 14.28 -7.52 1.57
CA SER A 47 15.41 -7.55 2.51
C SER A 47 15.19 -8.62 3.60
N ASP A 48 16.28 -9.09 4.23
CA ASP A 48 16.22 -10.05 5.35
C ASP A 48 15.39 -9.56 6.54
N VAL A 49 15.33 -8.23 6.73
CA VAL A 49 14.39 -7.56 7.64
C VAL A 49 13.43 -6.75 6.77
N PRO A 50 12.22 -7.27 6.46
CA PRO A 50 11.32 -6.65 5.50
C PRO A 50 10.89 -5.25 5.95
N LYS A 51 11.28 -4.23 5.17
CA LYS A 51 10.86 -2.85 5.36
C LYS A 51 9.65 -2.56 4.48
N VAL A 52 8.73 -1.76 5.00
CA VAL A 52 7.60 -1.28 4.21
C VAL A 52 8.09 -0.22 3.22
N LEU A 53 8.05 -0.54 1.93
CA LEU A 53 8.36 0.37 0.83
C LEU A 53 7.26 1.41 0.65
N ASP A 54 6.01 0.96 0.65
CA ASP A 54 4.85 1.84 0.58
C ASP A 54 3.62 1.21 1.22
N LYS A 55 2.63 2.04 1.59
CA LYS A 55 1.40 1.60 2.24
C LYS A 55 0.22 2.52 1.94
N TYR A 56 -0.95 1.91 1.81
CA TYR A 56 -2.24 2.59 1.73
C TYR A 56 -3.23 1.97 2.72
N HIS A 57 -4.06 2.79 3.37
CA HIS A 57 -5.16 2.27 4.17
C HIS A 57 -6.36 3.22 4.18
N ASN A 58 -7.56 2.66 4.06
CA ASN A 58 -8.81 3.38 4.17
C ASN A 58 -9.74 2.67 5.15
N CYS A 59 -9.71 3.11 6.41
CA CYS A 59 -10.53 2.57 7.50
C CYS A 59 -11.61 3.56 8.00
N GLY A 60 -11.89 4.62 7.24
CA GLY A 60 -12.80 5.69 7.65
C GLY A 60 -14.28 5.30 7.51
N PRO A 61 -15.20 6.00 8.19
CA PRO A 61 -16.60 5.97 7.77
C PRO A 61 -16.65 6.45 6.32
N SER A 62 -17.28 5.67 5.43
CA SER A 62 -17.47 6.03 4.02
C SER A 62 -17.94 7.48 3.94
N HIS A 63 -17.05 8.36 3.48
CA HIS A 63 -17.35 9.78 3.28
C HIS A 63 -18.45 9.91 2.21
N HIS A 64 -18.98 11.12 2.03
CA HIS A 64 -20.05 11.54 1.12
C HIS A 64 -19.90 11.14 -0.37
N LEU A 65 -18.82 10.46 -0.74
CA LEU A 65 -18.61 9.91 -2.08
C LEU A 65 -19.44 8.64 -2.26
N ALA A 66 -19.87 8.40 -3.50
CA ALA A 66 -20.57 7.16 -3.81
C ALA A 66 -19.64 5.97 -3.51
N VAL A 67 -20.18 4.91 -2.90
CA VAL A 67 -19.41 3.69 -2.51
C VAL A 67 -18.55 3.15 -3.66
N LYS A 68 -19.03 3.31 -4.91
CA LYS A 68 -18.33 2.89 -6.12
C LYS A 68 -17.06 3.71 -6.41
N GLU A 69 -17.10 5.03 -6.18
CA GLU A 69 -15.96 5.93 -6.39
C GLU A 69 -14.86 5.65 -5.38
N ILE A 70 -15.24 5.42 -4.11
CA ILE A 70 -14.30 5.04 -3.05
C ILE A 70 -13.60 3.73 -3.43
N LYS A 71 -14.35 2.72 -3.89
CA LYS A 71 -13.77 1.44 -4.30
C LYS A 71 -12.78 1.59 -5.45
N GLN A 72 -13.10 2.36 -6.47
CA GLN A 72 -12.21 2.56 -7.62
C GLN A 72 -10.93 3.30 -7.22
N ARG A 73 -11.07 4.33 -6.38
CA ARG A 73 -9.93 5.06 -5.83
C ARG A 73 -9.05 4.14 -4.99
N ASP A 74 -9.65 3.43 -4.04
CA ASP A 74 -8.97 2.45 -3.18
C ASP A 74 -8.17 1.41 -3.99
N GLU A 75 -8.75 0.89 -5.08
CA GLU A 75 -8.09 -0.04 -6.00
C GLU A 75 -6.92 0.60 -6.77
N ALA A 76 -7.05 1.87 -7.17
CA ALA A 76 -5.97 2.60 -7.83
C ALA A 76 -4.79 2.86 -6.87
N GLU A 77 -5.06 3.30 -5.65
CA GLU A 77 -4.04 3.57 -4.62
C GLU A 77 -3.31 2.27 -4.23
N CYS A 78 -4.03 1.15 -4.07
CA CYS A 78 -3.40 -0.14 -3.79
C CYS A 78 -2.52 -0.65 -4.94
N ARG A 79 -2.89 -0.39 -6.20
CA ARG A 79 -2.03 -0.71 -7.35
C ARG A 79 -0.75 0.13 -7.35
N ALA A 80 -0.84 1.41 -7.01
CA ALA A 80 0.35 2.26 -6.88
C ALA A 80 1.31 1.71 -5.81
N VAL A 81 0.78 1.26 -4.67
CA VAL A 81 1.58 0.58 -3.63
C VAL A 81 2.22 -0.70 -4.15
N GLU A 82 1.49 -1.53 -4.92
CA GLU A 82 2.05 -2.75 -5.50
C GLU A 82 3.22 -2.49 -6.45
N GLU A 83 3.16 -1.38 -7.18
CA GLU A 83 4.19 -0.90 -8.09
C GLU A 83 5.39 -0.23 -7.41
N ALA A 84 5.28 0.09 -6.11
CA ALA A 84 6.39 0.63 -5.35
C ALA A 84 7.61 -0.32 -5.41
N GLY A 85 8.77 0.25 -5.72
CA GLY A 85 10.01 -0.50 -5.90
C GLY A 85 10.18 -1.18 -7.26
N LYS A 86 9.22 -1.13 -8.19
CA LYS A 86 9.40 -1.66 -9.56
C LYS A 86 10.23 -0.73 -10.47
N SER A 87 10.64 0.45 -9.98
CA SER A 87 11.28 1.51 -10.78
C SER A 87 12.80 1.62 -10.62
N SER A 88 13.45 0.81 -9.78
CA SER A 88 14.92 0.88 -9.62
C SER A 88 15.67 -0.06 -10.57
N ASP A 89 15.02 -1.08 -11.11
CA ASP A 89 15.62 -1.94 -12.11
C ASP A 89 15.30 -1.41 -13.51
N VAL A 90 16.28 -0.73 -14.09
CA VAL A 90 16.44 -0.52 -15.53
C VAL A 90 15.62 0.63 -16.14
N LEU A 91 15.81 1.85 -15.64
CA LEU A 91 15.88 2.99 -16.57
C LEU A 91 17.23 2.89 -17.30
N TYR A 92 17.24 2.12 -18.40
CA TYR A 92 18.27 2.20 -19.44
C TYR A 92 18.25 3.64 -19.97
N LEU A 93 19.00 4.54 -19.33
CA LEU A 93 19.19 5.90 -19.83
C LEU A 93 20.04 5.80 -21.10
N PRO A 94 19.53 6.18 -22.29
CA PRO A 94 20.33 6.19 -23.50
C PRO A 94 21.49 7.18 -23.30
N GLY A 95 22.73 6.71 -23.35
CA GLY A 95 23.93 7.56 -23.19
C GLY A 95 25.05 7.01 -22.29
N MET A 96 24.87 5.87 -21.64
CA MET A 96 25.88 5.26 -20.74
C MET A 96 27.12 4.66 -21.46
N TYR A 97 27.14 4.62 -22.80
CA TYR A 97 28.29 4.16 -23.58
C TYR A 97 28.77 5.28 -24.49
N ALA A 98 29.92 5.88 -24.16
CA ALA A 98 30.67 6.75 -25.07
C ALA A 98 31.69 5.88 -25.83
N PHE A 99 31.42 5.59 -27.10
CA PHE A 99 32.42 4.96 -27.96
C PHE A 99 33.47 6.00 -28.34
N SER A 100 34.65 5.95 -27.72
CA SER A 100 35.82 6.65 -28.25
C SER A 100 36.30 5.88 -29.49
N LYS A 101 36.08 6.42 -30.69
CA LYS A 101 36.84 5.98 -31.87
C LYS A 101 38.29 6.36 -31.65
N GLY A 102 39.15 5.36 -31.45
CA GLY A 102 40.61 5.56 -31.43
C GLY A 102 41.07 6.13 -32.77
N LEU A 103 42.01 7.07 -32.74
CA LEU A 103 42.64 7.65 -33.93
C LEU A 103 43.37 6.54 -34.71
N PRO A 104 43.37 6.61 -36.06
CA PRO A 104 44.04 5.63 -36.90
C PRO A 104 45.56 5.69 -36.71
N ALA A 105 46.19 4.51 -36.73
CA ALA A 105 47.65 4.34 -36.84
C ALA A 105 48.07 4.36 -38.32
#